data_AF-A0A0Q5W2Y1-F1
#
_entry.id   AF-A0A0Q5W2Y1-F1
#
_cell.length_a   1.000
_cell.length_b   1.000
_cell.length_c   1.000
_cell.angle_alpha   90.00
_cell.angle_beta   90.00
_cell.angle_gamma   90.00
#
_symmetry.space_group_name_H-M   'P 1'
#
loop_
_entity.id
_entity.type
_entity.pdbx_description
1 polymer ?
#
loop_
_entity_poly.entity_id
_entity_poly.type
_entity_poly.pdbx_seq_one_letter_code
_entity_poly.pdbx_strand_id
1 'polypeptide(L)'
;MDQEWTLVPKDGLTQLKFGMLVSDVAKLSEIYGAVEAASTNPITPGVADDNDDFLSKYFSDDELAKDKDHVDESTDEATVITQRLTGSSLVLDYLNGRLQSIIASEQADQINLSGERIFQMESDKLLRLLESANGSPGRYDSTGAAFDNIALYLDGFTETNSDGKIIILTRSDDRFESRTITARHERYQINDFLPEGKIQSFL
;
A
#
# COMPACT_ATOMS: atom_id res chain seq x y z
N MET A 1 -13.30 -11.46 -22.30
CA MET A 1 -13.56 -12.03 -20.97
C MET A 1 -13.02 -11.01 -20.00
N ASP A 2 -13.87 -10.41 -19.19
CA ASP A 2 -13.41 -9.46 -18.17
C ASP A 2 -12.66 -10.26 -17.12
N GLN A 3 -11.34 -10.11 -17.09
CA GLN A 3 -10.50 -10.81 -16.12
C GLN A 3 -10.59 -10.06 -14.81
N GLU A 4 -11.12 -10.70 -13.77
CA GLU A 4 -11.21 -10.09 -12.45
C GLU A 4 -9.81 -9.85 -11.86
N TRP A 5 -9.58 -8.64 -11.36
CA TRP A 5 -8.33 -8.26 -10.70
C TRP A 5 -8.35 -8.77 -9.27
N THR A 6 -7.93 -10.02 -9.08
CA THR A 6 -7.92 -10.66 -7.77
C THR A 6 -6.58 -10.42 -7.10
N LEU A 7 -6.62 -9.70 -5.98
CA LEU A 7 -5.48 -9.54 -5.10
C LEU A 7 -5.28 -10.83 -4.30
N VAL A 8 -4.11 -11.45 -4.48
CA VAL A 8 -3.68 -12.62 -3.73
C VAL A 8 -2.56 -12.17 -2.79
N PRO A 9 -2.80 -12.17 -1.46
CA PRO A 9 -1.80 -11.74 -0.48
C PRO A 9 -0.43 -12.37 -0.70
N LYS A 10 0.62 -11.54 -0.64
CA LYS A 10 2.03 -11.91 -0.88
C LYS A 10 2.38 -12.45 -2.27
N ASP A 11 1.42 -12.60 -3.17
CA ASP A 11 1.66 -13.12 -4.52
C ASP A 11 1.51 -12.03 -5.58
N GLY A 12 0.48 -11.18 -5.46
CA GLY A 12 0.27 -10.01 -6.31
C GLY A 12 -1.18 -9.83 -6.73
N LEU A 13 -1.41 -9.22 -7.89
CA LEU A 13 -2.71 -8.89 -8.46
C LEU A 13 -2.93 -9.66 -9.77
N THR A 14 -3.64 -10.78 -9.74
CA THR A 14 -3.86 -11.68 -10.89
C THR A 14 -2.57 -12.02 -11.66
N GLN A 15 -2.30 -11.37 -12.81
CA GLN A 15 -1.11 -11.62 -13.63
C GLN A 15 0.09 -10.78 -13.19
N LEU A 16 -0.15 -9.70 -12.45
CA LEU A 16 0.88 -8.83 -11.89
C LEU A 16 1.42 -9.47 -10.60
N LYS A 17 2.57 -10.14 -10.68
CA LYS A 17 3.18 -10.86 -9.55
C LYS A 17 4.35 -10.09 -8.96
N PHE A 18 4.51 -10.17 -7.64
CA PHE A 18 5.71 -9.63 -7.01
C PHE A 18 6.97 -10.33 -7.53
N GLY A 19 8.08 -9.59 -7.61
CA GLY A 19 9.34 -10.04 -8.17
C GLY A 19 9.45 -9.96 -9.70
N MET A 20 8.34 -9.68 -10.41
CA MET A 20 8.35 -9.43 -11.86
C MET A 20 9.25 -8.25 -12.21
N LEU A 21 9.95 -8.35 -13.34
CA LEU A 21 10.76 -7.24 -13.86
C LEU A 21 9.88 -6.16 -14.47
N VAL A 22 10.36 -4.92 -14.48
CA VAL A 22 9.68 -3.78 -15.14
C VAL A 22 9.28 -4.12 -16.59
N SER A 23 10.14 -4.82 -17.33
CA SER A 23 9.89 -5.22 -18.71
C SER A 23 8.80 -6.28 -18.87
N ASP A 24 8.57 -7.11 -17.86
CA ASP A 24 7.49 -8.11 -17.85
C ASP A 24 6.16 -7.47 -17.47
N VAL A 25 6.17 -6.51 -16.54
CA VAL A 25 4.98 -5.71 -16.20
C VAL A 25 4.52 -4.89 -17.42
N ALA A 26 5.44 -4.30 -18.19
CA ALA A 26 5.10 -3.53 -19.39
C ALA A 26 4.31 -4.34 -20.44
N LYS A 27 4.52 -5.67 -20.51
CA LYS A 27 3.76 -6.57 -21.40
C LYS A 27 2.31 -6.73 -20.99
N LEU A 28 1.96 -6.37 -19.75
CA LEU A 28 0.59 -6.42 -19.22
C LEU A 28 -0.15 -5.08 -19.36
N SER A 29 0.40 -4.12 -20.12
CA SER A 29 -0.19 -2.78 -20.29
C SER A 29 -1.58 -2.77 -20.93
N GLU A 30 -1.93 -3.77 -21.74
CA GLU A 30 -3.30 -3.92 -22.26
C GLU A 30 -4.32 -4.27 -21.17
N ILE A 31 -3.86 -4.85 -20.05
CA ILE A 31 -4.70 -5.25 -18.92
C ILE A 31 -4.71 -4.12 -17.89
N TYR A 32 -3.53 -3.73 -17.37
CA TYR A 32 -3.41 -2.82 -16.22
C TYR A 32 -3.15 -1.35 -16.61
N GLY A 33 -3.09 -1.04 -17.90
CA GLY A 33 -2.73 0.28 -18.40
C GLY A 33 -1.25 0.44 -18.68
N ALA A 34 -0.92 1.37 -19.58
CA ALA A 34 0.45 1.76 -19.88
C ALA A 34 1.05 2.59 -18.73
N VAL A 35 2.38 2.69 -18.67
CA VAL A 35 3.06 3.57 -17.72
C VAL A 35 2.80 5.02 -18.10
N GLU A 36 2.16 5.77 -17.22
CA GLU A 36 1.86 7.20 -17.38
C GLU A 36 3.03 8.07 -16.92
N ALA A 37 3.59 7.72 -15.77
CA ALA A 37 4.68 8.42 -15.14
C ALA A 37 5.59 7.38 -14.45
N ALA A 38 6.90 7.62 -14.52
CA ALA A 38 7.90 6.85 -13.80
C ALA A 38 8.85 7.82 -13.11
N SER A 39 9.05 7.65 -11.81
CA SER A 39 10.12 8.28 -11.05
C SER A 39 11.16 7.23 -10.68
N THR A 40 12.43 7.64 -10.61
CA THR A 40 13.53 6.80 -10.15
C THR A 40 14.26 7.56 -9.07
N ASN A 41 14.19 7.03 -7.86
CA ASN A 41 14.84 7.62 -6.71
C ASN A 41 15.96 6.67 -6.28
N PRO A 42 17.25 7.07 -6.41
CA PRO A 42 18.30 6.34 -5.75
C PRO A 42 18.06 6.42 -4.24
N ILE A 43 18.12 5.29 -3.52
CA ILE A 43 18.14 5.32 -2.07
C ILE A 43 19.54 5.83 -1.69
N THR A 44 19.69 7.15 -1.69
CA THR A 44 20.92 7.80 -1.22
C THR A 44 20.83 7.86 0.30
N PRO A 45 21.76 7.26 1.04
CA PRO A 45 21.79 7.42 2.49
C PRO A 45 21.98 8.92 2.83
N GLY A 46 20.94 9.55 3.39
CA GLY A 46 21.07 10.86 4.03
C GLY A 46 20.92 12.12 3.16
N VAL A 47 20.29 12.05 1.97
CA VAL A 47 19.92 13.26 1.22
C VAL A 47 18.42 13.25 0.95
N ALA A 48 17.68 14.03 1.72
CA ALA A 48 16.32 14.42 1.37
C ALA A 48 16.42 15.38 0.18
N ASP A 49 16.00 14.94 -1.00
CA ASP A 49 15.98 15.77 -2.20
C ASP A 49 14.54 15.86 -2.73
N ASP A 50 13.92 17.01 -2.44
CA ASP A 50 12.99 17.82 -3.24
C ASP A 50 11.96 17.12 -4.16
N ASN A 51 11.31 16.05 -3.70
CA ASN A 51 10.10 15.52 -4.37
C ASN A 51 8.93 15.25 -3.42
N ASP A 52 8.79 16.13 -2.42
CA ASP A 52 7.70 16.13 -1.43
C ASP A 52 6.32 16.48 -2.03
N ASP A 53 6.22 16.92 -3.28
CA ASP A 53 5.01 17.54 -3.85
C ASP A 53 3.83 16.59 -4.14
N PHE A 54 4.04 15.27 -4.14
CA PHE A 54 2.96 14.29 -4.32
C PHE A 54 2.71 13.42 -3.08
N LEU A 55 3.75 13.12 -2.29
CA LEU A 55 3.57 12.45 -1.01
C LEU A 55 2.92 13.39 0.02
N SER A 56 3.19 14.69 0.01
CA SER A 56 2.49 15.70 0.83
C SER A 56 0.98 15.83 0.56
N LYS A 57 0.48 15.28 -0.56
CA LYS A 57 -0.96 15.21 -0.86
C LYS A 57 -1.67 14.02 -0.22
N TYR A 58 -0.92 13.00 0.22
CA TYR A 58 -1.46 11.75 0.76
C TYR A 58 -0.89 11.39 2.14
N PHE A 59 0.23 11.99 2.54
CA PHE A 59 0.94 11.82 3.80
C PHE A 59 1.39 13.19 4.31
N SER A 60 1.38 13.41 5.62
CA SER A 60 1.78 14.71 6.20
C SER A 60 3.30 14.85 6.31
N ASP A 61 3.83 16.06 6.20
CA ASP A 61 5.28 16.36 6.25
C ASP A 61 6.02 15.78 7.48
N ASP A 62 5.31 15.56 8.59
CA ASP A 62 5.83 14.92 9.82
C ASP A 62 6.08 13.41 9.66
N GLU A 63 5.45 12.76 8.67
CA GLU A 63 5.65 11.34 8.33
C GLU A 63 6.91 11.15 7.46
N LEU A 64 7.25 12.15 6.63
CA LEU A 64 8.45 12.17 5.79
C LEU A 64 9.73 12.47 6.59
N ALA A 65 9.64 13.14 7.73
CA ALA A 65 10.80 13.60 8.50
C ALA A 65 11.48 12.52 9.39
N LYS A 66 10.86 11.35 9.59
CA LYS A 66 11.33 10.32 10.53
C LYS A 66 12.33 9.30 9.95
N ASP A 67 12.64 9.39 8.66
CA ASP A 67 13.56 8.48 7.95
C ASP A 67 15.05 8.65 8.28
N LYS A 68 15.42 9.54 9.21
CA LYS A 68 16.81 9.99 9.36
C LYS A 68 17.74 9.12 10.22
N ASP A 69 17.24 8.14 10.98
CA ASP A 69 18.02 7.66 12.13
C ASP A 69 18.55 6.22 12.10
N HIS A 70 18.34 5.40 11.06
CA HIS A 70 18.95 4.06 10.98
C HIS A 70 19.39 3.69 9.56
N VAL A 71 20.66 3.95 9.21
CA VAL A 71 21.30 3.31 8.05
C VAL A 71 22.64 2.72 8.47
N ASP A 72 22.76 1.40 8.32
CA ASP A 72 23.99 0.62 8.47
C ASP A 72 24.82 0.75 7.18
N GLU A 73 26.10 1.11 7.31
CA GLU A 73 27.04 1.34 6.20
C GLU A 73 27.48 -0.01 5.58
N SER A 74 26.71 -0.57 4.64
CA SER A 74 27.25 -1.45 3.57
C SER A 74 26.17 -2.06 2.67
N THR A 75 25.79 -1.41 1.57
CA THR A 75 25.18 -2.13 0.42
C THR A 75 25.20 -1.29 -0.85
N ASP A 76 25.40 -1.95 -2.00
CA ASP A 76 25.20 -1.37 -3.34
C ASP A 76 23.89 -0.56 -3.38
N GLU A 77 23.95 0.67 -3.91
CA GLU A 77 22.84 1.64 -3.89
C GLU A 77 21.54 1.01 -4.44
N ALA A 78 20.61 0.73 -3.54
CA ALA A 78 19.31 0.21 -3.91
C ALA A 78 18.55 1.27 -4.73
N THR A 79 18.01 0.88 -5.87
CA THR A 79 17.24 1.79 -6.73
C THR A 79 15.76 1.51 -6.56
N VAL A 80 14.98 2.54 -6.21
CA VAL A 80 13.51 2.48 -6.18
C VAL A 80 12.96 3.16 -7.42
N ILE A 81 12.06 2.47 -8.11
CA ILE A 81 11.31 3.03 -9.24
C ILE A 81 9.84 3.00 -8.85
N THR A 82 9.15 4.13 -8.99
CA THR A 82 7.69 4.19 -8.81
C THR A 82 7.04 4.47 -10.14
N GLN A 83 6.08 3.65 -10.56
CA GLN A 83 5.35 3.79 -11.81
C GLN A 83 3.85 3.91 -11.57
N ARG A 84 3.24 4.92 -12.17
CA ARG A 84 1.79 5.06 -12.23
C ARG A 84 1.28 4.46 -13.54
N LEU A 85 0.24 3.63 -13.46
CA LEU A 85 -0.39 3.06 -14.63
C LEU A 85 -1.64 3.85 -15.03
N THR A 86 -1.77 4.16 -16.32
CA THR A 86 -2.88 4.94 -16.86
C THR A 86 -4.19 4.17 -16.79
N GLY A 87 -5.25 4.80 -16.27
CA GLY A 87 -6.61 4.26 -16.32
C GLY A 87 -6.93 3.13 -15.34
N SER A 88 -5.95 2.70 -14.53
CA SER A 88 -6.11 1.62 -13.54
C SER A 88 -6.05 2.07 -12.09
N SER A 89 -5.61 3.31 -11.85
CA SER A 89 -5.40 3.85 -10.50
C SER A 89 -4.45 2.98 -9.66
N LEU A 90 -3.51 2.32 -10.34
CA LEU A 90 -2.44 1.54 -9.74
C LEU A 90 -1.13 2.33 -9.75
N VAL A 91 -0.41 2.24 -8.64
CA VAL A 91 0.98 2.67 -8.50
C VAL A 91 1.82 1.46 -8.12
N LEU A 92 2.94 1.27 -8.81
CA LEU A 92 3.82 0.13 -8.68
C LEU A 92 5.19 0.59 -8.21
N ASP A 93 5.67 0.04 -7.10
CA ASP A 93 7.04 0.28 -6.65
C ASP A 93 7.92 -0.92 -6.96
N TYR A 94 9.09 -0.64 -7.50
CA TYR A 94 10.11 -1.63 -7.83
C TYR A 94 11.34 -1.36 -6.99
N LEU A 95 11.88 -2.42 -6.40
CA LEU A 95 13.18 -2.41 -5.75
C LEU A 95 14.15 -3.19 -6.61
N ASN A 96 15.26 -2.55 -7.01
CA ASN A 96 16.28 -3.17 -7.87
C ASN A 96 15.68 -3.77 -9.16
N GLY A 97 14.71 -3.06 -9.75
CA GLY A 97 14.03 -3.43 -10.99
C GLY A 97 12.98 -4.55 -10.87
N ARG A 98 12.64 -4.97 -9.64
CA ARG A 98 11.64 -6.01 -9.37
C ARG A 98 10.44 -5.45 -8.62
N LEU A 99 9.23 -5.82 -9.03
CA LEU A 99 7.99 -5.36 -8.40
C LEU A 99 7.97 -5.77 -6.93
N GLN A 100 7.92 -4.78 -6.05
CA GLN A 100 7.95 -4.93 -4.60
C GLN A 100 6.57 -4.62 -3.98
N SER A 101 5.89 -3.61 -4.51
CA SER A 101 4.64 -3.08 -3.97
C SER A 101 3.64 -2.78 -5.08
N ILE A 102 2.36 -3.02 -4.77
CA ILE A 102 1.22 -2.60 -5.58
C ILE A 102 0.33 -1.74 -4.68
N ILE A 103 0.20 -0.47 -5.02
CA ILE A 103 -0.69 0.48 -4.35
C ILE A 103 -1.89 0.70 -5.27
N ALA A 104 -3.09 0.62 -4.72
CA ALA A 104 -4.31 0.93 -5.44
C ALA A 104 -5.14 1.93 -4.65
N SER A 105 -5.73 2.91 -5.35
CA SER A 105 -6.68 3.85 -4.76
C SER A 105 -8.13 3.42 -4.99
N GLU A 106 -9.07 4.12 -4.36
CA GLU A 106 -10.52 3.87 -4.45
C GLU A 106 -11.05 3.70 -5.87
N GLN A 107 -10.46 4.40 -6.85
CA GLN A 107 -10.87 4.34 -8.25
C GLN A 107 -10.49 3.02 -8.94
N ALA A 108 -9.71 2.15 -8.31
CA ALA A 108 -9.44 0.79 -8.78
C ALA A 108 -10.56 -0.17 -8.36
N ASP A 109 -11.81 0.14 -8.73
CA ASP A 109 -13.04 -0.49 -8.23
C ASP A 109 -13.24 -1.96 -8.63
N GLN A 110 -12.40 -2.45 -9.55
CA GLN A 110 -12.37 -3.83 -10.04
C GLN A 110 -11.48 -4.77 -9.21
N ILE A 111 -10.73 -4.26 -8.23
CA ILE A 111 -9.88 -5.11 -7.39
C ILE A 111 -10.73 -5.91 -6.40
N ASN A 112 -10.59 -7.22 -6.44
CA ASN A 112 -11.25 -8.19 -5.59
C ASN A 112 -10.28 -8.80 -4.57
N LEU A 113 -10.76 -9.04 -3.35
CA LEU A 113 -10.13 -9.92 -2.36
C LEU A 113 -11.15 -10.98 -1.95
N SER A 114 -10.78 -12.26 -2.08
CA SER A 114 -11.67 -13.39 -1.77
C SER A 114 -13.03 -13.33 -2.48
N GLY A 115 -13.06 -12.83 -3.71
CA GLY A 115 -14.28 -12.70 -4.53
C GLY A 115 -15.13 -11.46 -4.25
N GLU A 116 -14.67 -10.54 -3.40
CA GLU A 116 -15.38 -9.31 -3.10
C GLU A 116 -14.58 -8.06 -3.49
N ARG A 117 -15.24 -7.05 -4.08
CA ARG A 117 -14.62 -5.78 -4.48
C ARG A 117 -14.21 -4.97 -3.26
N ILE A 118 -12.92 -4.73 -3.10
CA ILE A 118 -12.33 -4.15 -1.87
C ILE A 118 -12.91 -2.76 -1.59
N PHE A 119 -12.93 -1.88 -2.58
CA PHE A 119 -13.37 -0.49 -2.40
C PHE A 119 -14.90 -0.31 -2.37
N GLN A 120 -15.65 -1.32 -2.80
CA GLN A 120 -17.11 -1.31 -2.71
C GLN A 120 -17.63 -1.89 -1.38
N MET A 121 -16.77 -2.59 -0.65
CA MET A 121 -17.10 -3.16 0.65
C MET A 121 -17.19 -2.07 1.73
N GLU A 122 -18.11 -2.24 2.68
CA GLU A 122 -18.11 -1.44 3.91
C GLU A 122 -16.83 -1.72 4.71
N SER A 123 -16.22 -0.67 5.25
CA SER A 123 -14.91 -0.75 5.92
C SER A 123 -14.91 -1.77 7.07
N ASP A 124 -16.00 -1.86 7.84
CA ASP A 124 -16.11 -2.82 8.95
C ASP A 124 -16.03 -4.28 8.47
N LYS A 125 -16.69 -4.59 7.35
CA LYS A 125 -16.67 -5.92 6.75
C LYS A 125 -15.29 -6.24 6.19
N LEU A 126 -14.63 -5.28 5.54
CA LEU A 126 -13.28 -5.46 4.99
C LEU A 126 -12.26 -5.72 6.09
N LEU A 127 -12.31 -4.94 7.17
CA LEU A 127 -11.40 -5.10 8.31
C LEU A 127 -11.54 -6.49 8.94
N ARG A 128 -12.77 -6.98 9.14
CA ARG A 128 -13.02 -8.35 9.65
C ARG A 128 -12.50 -9.43 8.72
N LEU A 129 -12.69 -9.26 7.41
CA LEU A 129 -12.14 -10.17 6.40
C LEU A 129 -10.62 -10.24 6.49
N LEU A 130 -9.98 -9.08 6.61
CA LEU A 130 -8.52 -8.96 6.69
C LEU A 130 -7.97 -9.50 8.00
N GLU A 131 -8.56 -9.19 9.16
CA GLU A 131 -8.14 -9.79 10.46
C GLU A 131 -8.28 -11.31 10.43
N SER A 132 -9.37 -11.83 9.85
CA SER A 132 -9.56 -13.28 9.71
C SER A 132 -8.50 -13.91 8.81
N ALA A 133 -8.15 -13.28 7.69
CA ALA A 133 -7.11 -13.77 6.78
C ALA A 133 -5.69 -13.62 7.38
N ASN A 134 -5.49 -12.57 8.16
CA ASN A 134 -4.25 -12.28 8.89
C ASN A 134 -4.02 -13.25 10.05
N GLY A 135 -5.09 -13.83 10.61
CA GLY A 135 -5.04 -14.73 11.77
C GLY A 135 -4.75 -14.00 13.09
N SER A 136 -4.74 -12.67 13.07
CA SER A 136 -4.59 -11.80 14.23
C SER A 136 -5.17 -10.42 13.92
N PRO A 137 -5.42 -9.60 14.95
CA PRO A 137 -5.72 -8.18 14.77
C PRO A 137 -4.74 -7.47 13.85
N GLY A 138 -5.22 -6.44 13.16
CA GLY A 138 -4.35 -5.49 12.50
C GLY A 138 -3.58 -4.61 13.50
N ARG A 139 -2.55 -3.93 13.00
CA ARG A 139 -1.89 -2.82 13.72
C ARG A 139 -2.43 -1.52 13.18
N TYR A 140 -3.01 -0.71 14.05
CA TYR A 140 -3.70 0.51 13.67
C TYR A 140 -2.93 1.72 14.20
N ASP A 141 -2.75 2.72 13.34
CA ASP A 141 -2.19 4.01 13.71
C ASP A 141 -2.70 5.09 12.76
N SER A 142 -3.00 6.28 13.29
CA SER A 142 -3.50 7.40 12.49
C SER A 142 -4.65 6.95 11.57
N THR A 143 -4.49 6.99 10.25
CA THR A 143 -5.46 6.48 9.27
C THR A 143 -5.16 5.07 8.72
N GLY A 144 -4.03 4.51 9.14
CA GLY A 144 -3.44 3.27 8.66
C GLY A 144 -3.85 2.02 9.43
N ALA A 145 -3.85 0.89 8.71
CA ALA A 145 -4.03 -0.44 9.27
C ALA A 145 -3.15 -1.46 8.55
N ALA A 146 -2.17 -2.05 9.25
CA ALA A 146 -1.33 -3.11 8.70
C ALA A 146 -1.77 -4.52 9.14
N PHE A 147 -1.72 -5.45 8.20
CA PHE A 147 -2.03 -6.87 8.38
C PHE A 147 -0.78 -7.69 8.04
N ASP A 148 0.09 -7.82 9.04
CA ASP A 148 1.48 -8.29 8.89
C ASP A 148 1.59 -9.68 8.22
N ASN A 149 0.73 -10.63 8.59
CA ASN A 149 0.78 -12.01 8.07
C ASN A 149 0.28 -12.15 6.64
N ILE A 150 -0.42 -11.16 6.10
CA ILE A 150 -0.87 -11.13 4.71
C ILE A 150 -0.22 -10.02 3.89
N ALA A 151 0.70 -9.26 4.49
CA ALA A 151 1.46 -8.21 3.82
C ALA A 151 0.56 -7.19 3.09
N LEU A 152 -0.54 -6.81 3.75
CA LEU A 152 -1.45 -5.78 3.29
C LEU A 152 -1.46 -4.62 4.28
N TYR A 153 -1.55 -3.41 3.73
CA TYR A 153 -1.79 -2.18 4.48
C TYR A 153 -2.98 -1.45 3.86
N LEU A 154 -3.81 -0.88 4.71
CA LEU A 154 -4.92 -0.03 4.32
C LEU A 154 -4.67 1.37 4.86
N ASP A 155 -5.07 2.38 4.09
CA ASP A 155 -5.13 3.76 4.56
C ASP A 155 -6.49 4.39 4.24
N GLY A 156 -7.00 5.21 5.15
CA GLY A 156 -8.28 5.89 5.01
C GLY A 156 -9.52 5.01 5.24
N PHE A 157 -9.36 3.79 5.77
CA PHE A 157 -10.48 2.92 6.17
C PHE A 157 -10.84 3.06 7.65
N THR A 158 -9.87 3.52 8.44
CA THR A 158 -9.98 3.71 9.89
C THR A 158 -9.35 5.02 10.29
N GLU A 159 -9.68 5.51 11.48
CA GLU A 159 -8.96 6.56 12.17
C GLU A 159 -8.74 6.14 13.63
N THR A 160 -7.52 6.30 14.13
CA THR A 160 -7.21 6.12 15.55
C THR A 160 -7.27 7.47 16.22
N ASN A 161 -8.20 7.65 17.15
CA ASN A 161 -8.33 8.92 17.87
C ASN A 161 -7.21 9.09 18.93
N SER A 162 -7.17 10.25 19.60
CA SER A 162 -6.17 10.56 20.63
C SER A 162 -6.15 9.58 21.82
N ASP A 163 -7.26 8.88 22.08
CA ASP A 163 -7.36 7.87 23.14
C ASP A 163 -6.86 6.49 22.68
N GLY A 164 -6.46 6.38 21.40
CA GLY A 164 -6.09 5.13 20.76
C GLY A 164 -7.29 4.25 20.41
N LYS A 165 -8.50 4.80 20.34
CA LYS A 165 -9.70 4.07 19.92
C LYS A 165 -9.82 4.14 18.40
N ILE A 166 -10.13 2.99 17.80
CA ILE A 166 -10.31 2.89 16.36
C ILE A 166 -11.74 3.28 15.97
N ILE A 167 -11.85 4.19 15.01
CA ILE A 167 -13.06 4.70 14.38
C ILE A 167 -13.07 4.15 12.96
N ILE A 168 -14.18 3.55 12.54
CA ILE A 168 -14.34 3.05 11.18
C ILE A 168 -14.84 4.19 10.30
N LEU A 169 -14.12 4.49 9.22
CA LEU A 169 -14.54 5.50 8.27
C LEU A 169 -15.61 4.93 7.34
N THR A 170 -16.61 5.74 7.04
CA THR A 170 -17.75 5.39 6.17
C THR A 170 -17.88 6.42 5.06
N ARG A 171 -18.75 6.17 4.07
CA ARG A 171 -19.02 7.07 2.94
C ARG A 171 -19.44 8.50 3.32
N SER A 172 -19.80 8.75 4.58
CA SER A 172 -20.12 10.10 5.07
C SER A 172 -18.90 10.89 5.53
N ASP A 173 -17.71 10.29 5.54
CA ASP A 173 -16.44 10.94 5.88
C ASP A 173 -15.71 11.34 4.59
N ASP A 174 -15.28 12.59 4.48
CA ASP A 174 -14.60 13.12 3.29
C ASP A 174 -13.30 12.35 2.97
N ARG A 175 -12.65 11.75 3.99
CA ARG A 175 -11.42 10.95 3.81
C ARG A 175 -11.69 9.59 3.16
N PHE A 176 -12.94 9.15 3.13
CA PHE A 176 -13.33 7.86 2.57
C PHE A 176 -13.03 7.75 1.06
N GLU A 177 -12.97 8.88 0.35
CA GLU A 177 -12.63 8.91 -1.08
C GLU A 177 -11.12 8.78 -1.34
N SER A 178 -10.28 9.01 -0.32
CA SER A 178 -8.82 8.92 -0.40
C SER A 178 -8.27 7.54 -0.01
N ARG A 179 -9.14 6.54 0.11
CA ARG A 179 -8.76 5.19 0.54
C ARG A 179 -7.74 4.56 -0.39
N THR A 180 -6.73 3.94 0.20
CA THR A 180 -5.75 3.14 -0.55
C THR A 180 -5.51 1.79 0.11
N ILE A 181 -5.10 0.84 -0.72
CA ILE A 181 -4.53 -0.43 -0.25
C ILE A 181 -3.13 -0.57 -0.81
N THR A 182 -2.22 -1.06 0.02
CA THR A 182 -0.85 -1.39 -0.37
C THR A 182 -0.64 -2.87 -0.13
N ALA A 183 -0.26 -3.59 -1.18
CA ALA A 183 0.09 -4.99 -1.12
C ALA A 183 1.56 -5.18 -1.46
N ARG A 184 2.24 -6.07 -0.74
CA ARG A 184 3.66 -6.37 -0.96
C ARG A 184 3.95 -7.85 -0.78
N HIS A 185 5.14 -8.26 -1.19
CA HIS A 185 5.60 -9.65 -1.03
C HIS A 185 5.95 -9.98 0.43
N GLU A 186 6.64 -9.06 1.11
CA GLU A 186 7.20 -9.29 2.43
C GLU A 186 6.26 -8.89 3.56
N ARG A 187 6.28 -9.61 4.66
CA ARG A 187 5.45 -9.28 5.85
C ARG A 187 5.85 -7.92 6.41
N TYR A 188 4.89 -7.17 6.91
CA TYR A 188 5.17 -5.99 7.75
C TYR A 188 5.87 -6.45 9.03
N GLN A 189 7.07 -5.92 9.25
CA GLN A 189 7.79 -6.04 10.52
C GLN A 189 7.27 -4.97 11.48
N ILE A 190 7.48 -5.19 12.78
CA ILE A 190 7.03 -4.24 13.82
C ILE A 190 7.62 -2.85 13.59
N ASN A 191 8.84 -2.79 13.06
CA ASN A 191 9.55 -1.54 12.75
C ASN A 191 9.26 -1.00 11.35
N ASP A 192 8.50 -1.73 10.51
CA ASP A 192 8.10 -1.21 9.20
C ASP A 192 7.00 -0.17 9.41
N PHE A 193 7.34 1.10 9.16
CA PHE A 193 6.45 2.22 8.82
C PHE A 193 5.08 2.24 9.51
N LEU A 194 5.03 1.92 10.80
CA LEU A 194 3.90 2.18 11.67
C LEU A 194 4.45 2.80 12.94
N PRO A 195 4.10 4.06 13.27
CA PRO A 195 4.45 4.66 14.56
C PRO A 195 3.86 3.79 15.66
N GLU A 196 4.69 3.01 16.38
CA GLU A 196 4.34 2.17 17.54
C GLU A 196 2.84 1.79 17.66
N GLY A 197 2.25 1.27 16.56
CA GLY A 197 0.81 1.22 16.42
C GLY A 197 0.24 0.28 17.49
N LYS A 198 -0.77 0.72 18.23
CA LYS A 198 -1.37 -0.11 19.27
C LYS A 198 -2.03 -1.31 18.60
N ILE A 199 -1.60 -2.52 18.98
CA ILE A 199 -2.30 -3.76 18.59
C ILE A 199 -3.65 -3.74 19.31
N GLN A 200 -4.71 -3.51 18.57
CA GLN A 200 -6.08 -3.61 19.07
C GLN A 200 -6.89 -4.49 18.12
N SER A 201 -7.58 -5.47 18.71
CA SER A 201 -8.53 -6.30 17.98
C SER A 201 -9.85 -5.57 17.80
N PHE A 202 -10.46 -5.74 16.62
CA PHE A 202 -11.87 -5.39 16.40
C PHE A 202 -12.86 -6.42 17.00
N LEU A 203 -12.36 -7.48 17.65
CA LEU A 203 -13.15 -8.52 18.30
C LEU A 203 -13.22 -8.33 19.82
#